data_AF-A0A4Y2KH35-F1
#
_entry.id   AF-A0A4Y2KH35-F1
#
_cell.length_a   1.000
_cell.length_b   1.000
_cell.length_c   1.000
_cell.angle_alpha   90.00
_cell.angle_beta   90.00
_cell.angle_gamma   90.00
#
_symmetry.space_group_name_H-M   'P 1'
#
loop_
_entity.id
_entity.type
_entity.pdbx_description
1 polymer ?
#
loop_
_entity_poly.entity_id
_entity_poly.type
_entity_poly.pdbx_seq_one_letter_code
_entity_poly.pdbx_strand_id
1 'polypeptide(L)'
;PWDECVPSEIKATFIEWLNEIEVLRKFEIPRLYFNEVNWESVELHLFSDASPKCYGSVAYFRIKYTDRYVTSFIMSKSRLAPLKKLTLPRLELLGALISARMGHYLQDTFPMLKRENIFYWSDSQICIHWIKGKADDWKQFVRNRVSEIKERTNTNRWHHCAGKFIPADKLTRGISAQALMNDEIWFSGPPWLLQINVPCNKSSDIDDTELNCVEEERRKLIVTFQTNIESFQPLLNLDNYSDLDKVIRITSYVLRFANNCRHNREKVIGNLTANELINAEKYWVRCVQQTEFETEYEEIKHHKSVTRSSKLFSLNPMMTEDGLLCLGGRLQKSDF
;
A
#
# COMPACT_ATOMS: atom_id res chain seq x y z
N PRO A 1 -18.85 -25.43 37.74
CA PRO A 1 -19.66 -26.67 37.76
C PRO A 1 -20.98 -26.47 37.02
N TRP A 2 -21.62 -27.51 36.47
CA TRP A 2 -22.90 -27.34 35.77
C TRP A 2 -24.07 -26.99 36.72
N ASP A 3 -23.90 -27.23 38.03
CA ASP A 3 -24.90 -26.97 39.08
C ASP A 3 -24.70 -25.63 39.79
N GLU A 4 -23.69 -24.83 39.41
CA GLU A 4 -23.46 -23.52 39.99
C GLU A 4 -24.51 -22.51 39.52
N CYS A 5 -25.00 -21.68 40.44
CA CYS A 5 -25.84 -20.55 40.11
C CYS A 5 -25.13 -19.62 39.13
N VAL A 6 -25.82 -19.25 38.06
CA VAL A 6 -25.34 -18.25 37.10
C VAL A 6 -25.05 -16.93 37.85
N PRO A 7 -23.91 -16.26 37.57
CA PRO A 7 -23.59 -14.96 38.15
C PRO A 7 -24.77 -13.99 38.07
N SER A 8 -25.00 -13.25 39.15
CA SER A 8 -26.15 -12.35 39.29
C SER A 8 -26.25 -11.34 38.15
N GLU A 9 -25.11 -10.88 37.63
CA GLU A 9 -25.03 -9.96 36.50
C GLU A 9 -25.57 -10.59 35.22
N ILE A 10 -25.14 -11.82 34.91
CA ILE A 10 -25.60 -12.55 33.72
C ILE A 10 -27.10 -12.88 33.85
N LYS A 11 -27.53 -13.31 35.04
CA LYS A 11 -28.94 -13.58 35.33
C LYS A 11 -29.80 -12.32 35.11
N ALA A 12 -29.35 -11.17 35.60
CA ALA A 12 -30.06 -9.91 35.41
C ALA A 12 -30.18 -9.53 33.93
N THR A 13 -29.07 -9.57 33.18
CA THR A 13 -29.08 -9.29 31.72
C THR A 13 -29.96 -10.27 30.94
N PHE A 14 -29.97 -11.55 31.33
CA PHE A 14 -30.83 -12.56 30.70
C PHE A 14 -32.32 -12.31 30.96
N ILE A 15 -32.69 -11.94 32.19
CA ILE A 15 -34.07 -11.59 32.53
C ILE A 15 -34.51 -10.31 31.79
N GLU A 16 -33.64 -9.30 31.71
CA GLU A 16 -33.90 -8.08 30.93
C GLU A 16 -34.15 -8.41 29.45
N TRP A 17 -33.30 -9.25 28.85
CA TRP A 17 -33.48 -9.73 27.48
C TRP A 17 -34.80 -10.50 27.29
N LEU A 18 -35.20 -11.36 28.25
CA LEU A 18 -36.49 -12.04 28.19
C LEU A 18 -37.67 -11.07 28.19
N ASN A 19 -37.60 -10.00 28.98
CA ASN A 19 -38.65 -8.97 29.00
C ASN A 19 -38.74 -8.21 27.67
N GLU A 20 -37.62 -8.01 26.98
CA GLU A 20 -37.62 -7.39 25.65
C GLU A 20 -38.36 -8.23 24.60
N ILE A 21 -38.41 -9.56 24.74
CA ILE A 21 -39.13 -10.43 23.81
C ILE A 21 -40.63 -10.10 23.79
N GLU A 22 -41.22 -9.79 24.95
CA GLU A 22 -42.64 -9.41 25.04
C GLU A 22 -42.93 -8.10 24.31
N VAL A 23 -41.97 -7.17 24.32
CA VAL A 23 -42.05 -5.91 23.55
C VAL A 23 -41.99 -6.21 22.05
N LEU A 24 -41.05 -7.07 21.62
CA LEU A 24 -40.89 -7.46 20.22
C LEU A 24 -42.09 -8.21 19.63
N ARG A 25 -42.99 -8.78 20.45
CA ARG A 25 -44.24 -9.38 19.93
C ARG A 25 -45.14 -8.40 19.22
N LYS A 26 -45.05 -7.10 19.56
CA LYS A 26 -45.83 -6.01 18.94
C LYS A 26 -45.07 -5.33 17.81
N PHE A 27 -43.85 -5.80 17.50
CA PHE A 27 -43.01 -5.20 16.49
C PHE A 27 -43.45 -5.62 15.10
N GLU A 28 -43.75 -4.65 14.25
CA GLU A 28 -44.19 -4.87 12.88
C GLU A 28 -43.32 -4.07 11.91
N ILE A 29 -42.95 -4.68 10.79
CA ILE A 29 -42.29 -4.00 9.67
C ILE A 29 -43.24 -4.03 8.48
N PRO A 30 -43.59 -2.86 7.91
CA PRO A 30 -44.36 -2.80 6.67
C PRO A 30 -43.67 -3.59 5.55
N ARG A 31 -44.40 -4.52 4.92
CA ARG A 31 -43.84 -5.34 3.82
C ARG A 31 -43.75 -4.58 2.50
N LEU A 32 -44.59 -3.57 2.31
CA LEU A 32 -44.66 -2.80 1.07
C LEU A 32 -43.63 -1.67 1.11
N TYR A 33 -42.70 -1.67 0.16
CA TYR A 33 -41.71 -0.59 0.02
C TYR A 33 -42.26 0.60 -0.76
N PHE A 34 -43.16 0.37 -1.73
CA PHE A 34 -43.69 1.39 -2.63
C PHE A 34 -45.20 1.51 -2.42
N ASN A 35 -45.61 2.46 -1.57
CA ASN A 35 -47.03 2.67 -1.26
C ASN A 35 -47.82 3.29 -2.42
N GLU A 36 -47.13 3.96 -3.35
CA GLU A 36 -47.74 4.64 -4.50
C GLU A 36 -47.02 4.24 -5.79
N VAL A 37 -47.77 4.20 -6.89
CA VAL A 37 -47.26 3.75 -8.20
C VAL A 37 -46.54 4.87 -8.96
N ASN A 38 -46.82 6.14 -8.65
CA ASN A 38 -46.37 7.31 -9.39
C ASN A 38 -45.06 7.91 -8.84
N TRP A 39 -44.06 7.08 -8.57
CA TRP A 39 -42.74 7.57 -8.19
C TRP A 39 -41.92 7.98 -9.43
N GLU A 40 -41.12 9.03 -9.29
CA GLU A 40 -40.26 9.56 -10.36
C GLU A 40 -38.89 8.88 -10.39
N SER A 41 -38.34 8.58 -9.21
CA SER A 41 -37.03 7.93 -9.07
C SER A 41 -36.89 7.20 -7.74
N VAL A 42 -36.06 6.16 -7.72
CA VAL A 42 -35.71 5.41 -6.52
C VAL A 42 -34.20 5.38 -6.36
N GLU A 43 -33.74 5.68 -5.16
CA GLU A 43 -32.36 5.59 -4.72
C GLU A 43 -32.24 4.58 -3.58
N LEU A 44 -31.07 3.93 -3.49
CA LEU A 44 -30.72 3.01 -2.43
C LEU A 44 -29.63 3.63 -1.56
N HIS A 45 -29.89 3.77 -0.26
CA HIS A 45 -28.94 4.33 0.70
C HIS A 45 -28.54 3.27 1.73
N LEU A 46 -27.24 2.97 1.81
CA LEU A 46 -26.68 2.02 2.76
C LEU A 46 -25.78 2.73 3.76
N PHE A 47 -26.02 2.50 5.05
CA PHE A 47 -25.25 3.08 6.14
C PHE A 47 -24.50 1.97 6.84
N SER A 48 -23.18 2.05 6.86
CA SER A 48 -22.32 1.13 7.63
C SER A 48 -21.77 1.81 8.86
N ASP A 49 -21.57 0.99 9.89
CA ASP A 49 -20.85 1.37 11.10
C ASP A 49 -20.12 0.15 11.69
N ALA A 50 -19.19 0.40 12.61
CA ALA A 50 -18.53 -0.62 13.40
C ALA A 50 -18.20 -0.16 14.83
N SER A 51 -18.26 -1.10 15.75
CA SER A 51 -17.75 -1.01 17.11
C SER A 51 -16.78 -2.17 17.38
N PRO A 52 -16.03 -2.13 18.50
CA PRO A 52 -15.19 -3.25 18.92
C PRO A 52 -15.95 -4.57 19.14
N LYS A 53 -17.29 -4.55 19.23
CA LYS A 53 -18.14 -5.72 19.45
C LYS A 53 -18.84 -6.21 18.19
N CYS A 54 -19.23 -5.32 17.29
CA CYS A 54 -20.09 -5.63 16.15
C CYS A 54 -19.86 -4.65 15.01
N TYR A 55 -20.03 -5.09 13.76
CA TYR A 55 -20.02 -4.23 12.58
C TYR A 55 -21.15 -4.64 11.64
N GLY A 56 -21.64 -3.71 10.83
CA GLY A 56 -22.78 -4.00 9.97
C GLY A 56 -23.20 -2.86 9.07
N SER A 57 -24.37 -3.05 8.48
CA SER A 57 -24.97 -2.10 7.56
C SER A 57 -26.50 -2.16 7.60
N VAL A 58 -27.15 -1.06 7.25
CA VAL A 58 -28.61 -0.94 7.09
C VAL A 58 -28.93 -0.22 5.79
N ALA A 59 -29.97 -0.69 5.10
CA ALA A 59 -30.40 -0.19 3.80
C ALA A 59 -31.80 0.42 3.82
N TYR A 60 -31.95 1.53 3.12
CA TYR A 60 -33.21 2.24 2.90
C TYR A 60 -33.41 2.54 1.43
N PHE A 61 -34.66 2.47 0.98
CA PHE A 61 -35.07 3.19 -0.22
C PHE A 61 -35.28 4.66 0.12
N ARG A 62 -34.89 5.52 -0.82
CA ARG A 62 -35.35 6.91 -0.91
C ARG A 62 -36.12 7.04 -2.21
N ILE A 63 -37.41 7.33 -2.10
CA ILE A 63 -38.36 7.33 -3.21
C ILE A 63 -38.77 8.78 -3.43
N LYS A 64 -38.60 9.26 -4.66
CA LYS A 64 -39.04 10.58 -5.09
C LYS A 64 -40.43 10.47 -5.70
N TYR A 65 -41.38 11.21 -5.15
CA TYR A 65 -42.68 11.52 -5.75
C TYR A 65 -42.68 12.98 -6.22
N THR A 66 -43.75 13.39 -6.89
CA THR A 66 -43.86 14.74 -7.48
C THR A 66 -43.78 15.87 -6.45
N ASP A 67 -44.28 15.64 -5.24
CA ASP A 67 -44.39 16.64 -4.18
C ASP A 67 -43.43 16.39 -3.00
N ARG A 68 -42.88 15.18 -2.87
CA ARG A 68 -42.14 14.78 -1.66
C ARG A 68 -41.16 13.62 -1.87
N TYR A 69 -40.34 13.41 -0.84
CA TYR A 69 -39.52 12.22 -0.69
C TYR A 69 -40.05 11.37 0.46
N VAL A 70 -40.00 10.06 0.28
CA VAL A 70 -40.35 9.08 1.30
C VAL A 70 -39.21 8.08 1.41
N THR A 71 -38.97 7.57 2.63
CA THR A 71 -38.01 6.50 2.87
C THR A 71 -38.69 5.20 3.27
N SER A 72 -38.02 4.09 3.05
CA SER A 72 -38.49 2.78 3.49
C SER A 72 -37.33 1.90 3.93
N PHE A 73 -37.37 1.39 5.16
CA PHE A 73 -36.45 0.38 5.64
C PHE A 73 -36.55 -0.89 4.79
N ILE A 74 -35.41 -1.40 4.35
CA ILE A 74 -35.35 -2.62 3.52
C ILE A 74 -34.87 -3.79 4.37
N MET A 75 -33.63 -3.69 4.86
CA MET A 75 -32.99 -4.71 5.65
C MET A 75 -31.76 -4.14 6.37
N SER A 76 -31.34 -4.83 7.43
CA SER A 76 -30.05 -4.62 8.07
C SER A 76 -29.28 -5.95 8.19
N LYS A 77 -27.96 -5.87 8.32
CA LYS A 77 -27.09 -7.02 8.50
C LYS A 77 -25.94 -6.68 9.44
N SER A 78 -25.85 -7.41 10.55
CA SER A 78 -24.79 -7.29 11.55
C SER A 78 -23.89 -8.53 11.59
N ARG A 79 -22.67 -8.36 12.09
CA ARG A 79 -21.73 -9.43 12.41
C ARG A 79 -20.97 -9.09 13.68
N LEU A 80 -20.76 -10.08 14.54
CA LEU A 80 -19.88 -9.94 15.69
C LEU A 80 -18.43 -9.71 15.25
N ALA A 81 -17.73 -8.86 15.99
CA ALA A 81 -16.31 -8.62 15.78
C ALA A 81 -15.51 -9.92 15.99
N PRO A 82 -14.47 -10.19 15.18
CA PRO A 82 -13.66 -11.39 15.34
C PRO A 82 -12.98 -11.45 16.71
N LEU A 83 -12.83 -12.66 17.26
CA LEU A 83 -12.09 -12.88 18.53
C LEU A 83 -10.64 -12.38 18.45
N LYS A 84 -10.01 -12.51 17.27
CA LYS A 84 -8.72 -11.87 16.99
C LYS A 84 -8.96 -10.36 16.88
N LYS A 85 -8.45 -9.61 17.86
CA LYS A 85 -8.57 -8.15 17.91
C LYS A 85 -8.12 -7.52 16.59
N LEU A 86 -9.01 -6.74 16.01
CA LEU A 86 -8.76 -5.86 14.88
C LEU A 86 -8.82 -4.41 15.38
N THR A 87 -8.12 -3.52 14.68
CA THR A 87 -8.25 -2.07 14.91
C THR A 87 -9.64 -1.60 14.49
N LEU A 88 -10.13 -0.51 15.10
CA LEU A 88 -11.43 0.05 14.75
C LEU A 88 -11.55 0.40 13.25
N PRO A 89 -10.56 1.03 12.60
CA PRO A 89 -10.60 1.27 11.15
C PRO A 89 -10.78 0.01 10.29
N ARG A 90 -10.18 -1.11 10.70
CA ARG A 90 -10.37 -2.40 10.01
C ARG A 90 -11.77 -2.97 10.22
N LEU A 91 -12.40 -2.74 11.37
CA LEU A 91 -13.79 -3.14 11.62
C LEU A 91 -14.75 -2.25 10.82
N GLU A 92 -14.50 -0.94 10.75
CA GLU A 92 -15.27 0.00 9.92
C GLU A 92 -15.21 -0.40 8.44
N LEU A 93 -14.03 -0.78 7.94
CA LEU A 93 -13.87 -1.33 6.59
C LEU A 93 -14.65 -2.64 6.38
N LEU A 94 -14.79 -3.48 7.41
CA LEU A 94 -15.63 -4.67 7.32
C LEU A 94 -17.13 -4.32 7.30
N GLY A 95 -17.57 -3.29 8.04
CA GLY A 95 -18.92 -2.73 7.93
C GLY A 95 -19.20 -2.24 6.51
N ALA A 96 -18.28 -1.46 5.94
CA ALA A 96 -18.35 -1.01 4.55
C ALA A 96 -18.40 -2.18 3.56
N LEU A 97 -17.64 -3.25 3.79
CA LEU A 97 -17.70 -4.45 2.96
C LEU A 97 -19.07 -5.13 3.01
N ILE A 98 -19.72 -5.17 4.19
CA ILE A 98 -21.11 -5.64 4.31
C ILE A 98 -22.04 -4.75 3.49
N SER A 99 -21.90 -3.43 3.58
CA SER A 99 -22.69 -2.49 2.76
C SER A 99 -22.51 -2.80 1.28
N ALA A 100 -21.27 -2.93 0.77
CA ALA A 100 -21.00 -3.21 -0.63
C ALA A 100 -21.67 -4.51 -1.13
N ARG A 101 -21.59 -5.58 -0.33
CA ARG A 101 -22.24 -6.86 -0.65
C ARG A 101 -23.76 -6.78 -0.60
N MET A 102 -24.31 -6.08 0.38
CA MET A 102 -25.75 -5.87 0.52
C MET A 102 -26.30 -5.01 -0.61
N GLY A 103 -25.61 -3.94 -0.99
CA GLY A 103 -25.99 -3.09 -2.11
C GLY A 103 -26.00 -3.84 -3.44
N HIS A 104 -25.01 -4.69 -3.68
CA HIS A 104 -24.98 -5.56 -4.86
C HIS A 104 -26.15 -6.58 -4.87
N TYR A 105 -26.40 -7.24 -3.73
CA TYR A 105 -27.54 -8.16 -3.60
C TYR A 105 -28.89 -7.46 -3.85
N LEU A 106 -29.08 -6.26 -3.30
CA LEU A 106 -30.29 -5.47 -3.50
C LEU A 106 -30.41 -5.00 -4.95
N GLN A 107 -29.30 -4.64 -5.60
CA GLN A 107 -29.31 -4.31 -7.02
C GLN A 107 -29.78 -5.48 -7.89
N ASP A 108 -29.30 -6.70 -7.61
CA ASP A 108 -29.73 -7.91 -8.32
C ASP A 108 -31.21 -8.25 -8.05
N THR A 109 -31.68 -7.97 -6.82
CA THR A 109 -33.07 -8.20 -6.39
C THR A 109 -34.04 -7.18 -7.00
N PHE A 110 -33.58 -5.97 -7.24
CA PHE A 110 -34.38 -4.83 -7.67
C PHE A 110 -33.83 -4.23 -8.98
N PRO A 111 -34.19 -4.79 -10.14
CA PRO A 111 -33.58 -4.46 -11.44
C PRO A 111 -33.75 -2.99 -11.87
N MET A 112 -34.70 -2.25 -11.29
CA MET A 112 -34.88 -0.83 -11.54
C MET A 112 -33.77 0.03 -10.92
N LEU A 113 -33.01 -0.51 -9.95
CA LEU A 113 -31.89 0.18 -9.32
C LEU A 113 -30.67 0.17 -10.23
N LYS A 114 -30.36 1.32 -10.79
CA LYS A 114 -29.10 1.53 -11.49
C LYS A 114 -27.98 1.79 -10.49
N ARG A 115 -26.75 1.44 -10.87
CA ARG A 115 -25.57 1.54 -10.00
C ARG A 115 -25.31 2.97 -9.52
N GLU A 116 -25.64 3.95 -10.36
CA GLU A 116 -25.54 5.38 -10.07
C GLU A 116 -26.53 5.85 -9.00
N ASN A 117 -27.59 5.09 -8.71
CA ASN A 117 -28.60 5.45 -7.70
C ASN A 117 -28.36 4.73 -6.37
N ILE A 118 -27.17 4.14 -6.17
CA ILE A 118 -26.80 3.44 -4.94
C ILE A 118 -25.73 4.25 -4.21
N PHE A 119 -26.01 4.64 -2.98
CA PHE A 119 -25.18 5.48 -2.13
C PHE A 119 -24.75 4.73 -0.87
N TYR A 120 -23.48 4.89 -0.49
CA TYR A 120 -22.87 4.23 0.65
C TYR A 120 -22.34 5.28 1.63
N TRP A 121 -22.66 5.10 2.91
CA TRP A 121 -22.41 6.07 3.97
C TRP A 121 -21.63 5.43 5.12
N SER A 122 -20.64 6.16 5.64
CA SER A 122 -19.83 5.81 6.81
C SER A 122 -19.40 7.10 7.53
N ASP A 123 -19.21 7.06 8.84
CA ASP A 123 -18.59 8.14 9.64
C ASP A 123 -17.07 8.03 9.69
N SER A 124 -16.52 6.86 9.41
CA SER A 124 -15.08 6.65 9.30
C SER A 124 -14.48 7.33 8.08
N GLN A 125 -13.81 8.48 8.28
CA GLN A 125 -13.04 9.14 7.24
C GLN A 125 -11.89 8.28 6.74
N ILE A 126 -11.23 7.52 7.63
CA ILE A 126 -10.17 6.56 7.28
C ILE A 126 -10.70 5.51 6.30
N CYS A 127 -11.88 4.92 6.58
CA CYS A 127 -12.51 3.94 5.70
C CYS A 127 -12.82 4.53 4.33
N ILE A 128 -13.43 5.73 4.30
CA ILE A 128 -13.73 6.45 3.06
C ILE A 128 -12.44 6.76 2.28
N HIS A 129 -11.36 7.16 2.96
CA HIS A 129 -10.06 7.42 2.35
C HIS A 129 -9.47 6.16 1.72
N TRP A 130 -9.46 5.02 2.42
CA TRP A 130 -8.99 3.75 1.87
C TRP A 130 -9.79 3.30 0.65
N ILE A 131 -11.11 3.43 0.70
CA ILE A 131 -12.00 3.07 -0.41
C ILE A 131 -11.77 3.99 -1.61
N LYS A 132 -11.50 5.29 -1.41
CA LYS A 132 -11.24 6.21 -2.54
C LYS A 132 -9.82 6.03 -3.11
N GLY A 133 -8.81 5.76 -2.29
CA GLY A 133 -7.41 5.56 -2.68
C GLY A 133 -7.14 4.29 -3.50
N LYS A 134 -5.91 4.10 -3.99
CA LYS A 134 -5.56 2.90 -4.79
C LYS A 134 -5.41 1.69 -3.87
N ALA A 135 -6.06 0.57 -4.21
CA ALA A 135 -6.05 -0.62 -3.36
C ALA A 135 -4.61 -1.15 -3.10
N ASP A 136 -3.76 -1.11 -4.13
CA ASP A 136 -2.37 -1.62 -4.06
C ASP A 136 -1.43 -0.79 -3.17
N ASP A 137 -1.84 0.43 -2.79
CA ASP A 137 -1.11 1.26 -1.84
C ASP A 137 -1.25 0.73 -0.41
N TRP A 138 -2.19 -0.19 -0.15
CA TRP A 138 -2.50 -0.70 1.19
C TRP A 138 -1.91 -2.09 1.45
N LYS A 139 -1.71 -2.41 2.74
CA LYS A 139 -1.39 -3.77 3.20
C LYS A 139 -2.49 -4.76 2.83
N GLN A 140 -2.14 -6.04 2.78
CA GLN A 140 -2.98 -7.12 2.24
C GLN A 140 -4.42 -7.16 2.81
N PHE A 141 -4.60 -6.93 4.11
CA PHE A 141 -5.93 -6.94 4.73
C PHE A 141 -6.84 -5.87 4.11
N VAL A 142 -6.39 -4.63 4.09
CA VAL A 142 -7.13 -3.47 3.57
C VAL A 142 -7.25 -3.58 2.06
N ARG A 143 -6.15 -3.86 1.35
CA ARG A 143 -6.12 -4.02 -0.11
C ARG A 143 -7.21 -4.97 -0.60
N ASN A 144 -7.26 -6.19 -0.09
CA ASN A 144 -8.19 -7.20 -0.60
C ASN A 144 -9.67 -6.78 -0.40
N ARG A 145 -9.97 -6.08 0.69
CA ARG A 145 -11.34 -5.63 1.01
C ARG A 145 -11.73 -4.39 0.21
N VAL A 146 -10.80 -3.45 0.04
CA VAL A 146 -10.97 -2.30 -0.85
C VAL A 146 -11.17 -2.75 -2.29
N SER A 147 -10.40 -3.72 -2.79
CA SER A 147 -10.59 -4.29 -4.13
C SER A 147 -12.00 -4.86 -4.30
N GLU A 148 -12.47 -5.68 -3.36
CA GLU A 148 -13.82 -6.23 -3.44
C GLU A 148 -14.92 -5.14 -3.39
N ILE A 149 -14.75 -4.13 -2.53
CA ILE A 149 -15.69 -2.99 -2.47
C ILE A 149 -15.74 -2.27 -3.82
N LYS A 150 -14.58 -2.02 -4.43
CA LYS A 150 -14.47 -1.32 -5.73
C LYS A 150 -15.03 -2.13 -6.89
N GLU A 151 -14.92 -3.45 -6.87
CA GLU A 151 -15.53 -4.31 -7.88
C GLU A 151 -17.06 -4.24 -7.84
N ARG A 152 -17.64 -4.09 -6.65
CA ARG A 152 -19.10 -4.12 -6.43
C ARG A 152 -19.77 -2.76 -6.46
N THR A 153 -19.06 -1.69 -6.12
CA THR A 153 -19.63 -0.36 -5.94
C THR A 153 -19.02 0.68 -6.87
N ASN A 154 -19.70 1.81 -7.04
CA ASN A 154 -19.07 2.99 -7.62
C ASN A 154 -18.38 3.78 -6.50
N THR A 155 -17.04 3.89 -6.56
CA THR A 155 -16.22 4.60 -5.57
C THR A 155 -16.68 6.05 -5.32
N ASN A 156 -17.24 6.72 -6.33
CA ASN A 156 -17.73 8.10 -6.21
C ASN A 156 -19.04 8.21 -5.40
N ARG A 157 -19.68 7.08 -5.09
CA ARG A 157 -20.92 7.00 -4.30
C ARG A 157 -20.68 6.69 -2.83
N TRP A 158 -19.42 6.72 -2.38
CA TRP A 158 -19.04 6.62 -0.97
C TRP A 158 -18.91 8.00 -0.35
N HIS A 159 -19.72 8.25 0.68
CA HIS A 159 -19.88 9.54 1.32
C HIS A 159 -19.69 9.45 2.83
N HIS A 160 -19.17 10.53 3.41
CA HIS A 160 -19.08 10.67 4.85
C HIS A 160 -20.42 11.15 5.44
N CYS A 161 -20.91 10.48 6.48
CA CYS A 161 -22.04 10.91 7.29
C CYS A 161 -21.58 11.11 8.73
N ALA A 162 -21.96 12.21 9.39
CA ALA A 162 -21.59 12.39 10.79
C ALA A 162 -22.24 11.31 11.68
N GLY A 163 -21.47 10.71 12.59
CA GLY A 163 -21.90 9.54 13.38
C GLY A 163 -23.23 9.69 14.13
N LYS A 164 -23.58 10.91 14.58
CA LYS A 164 -24.88 11.19 15.24
C LYS A 164 -26.09 10.82 14.38
N PHE A 165 -25.93 10.83 13.05
CA PHE A 165 -27.00 10.53 12.10
C PHE A 165 -26.79 9.19 11.39
N ILE A 166 -25.91 8.30 11.88
CA ILE A 166 -25.73 6.98 11.27
C ILE A 166 -26.69 5.98 11.94
N PRO A 167 -27.70 5.45 11.22
CA PRO A 167 -28.62 4.49 11.81
C PRO A 167 -27.94 3.17 12.21
N ALA A 168 -26.85 2.80 11.53
CA ALA A 168 -26.06 1.61 11.85
C ALA A 168 -25.39 1.66 13.24
N ASP A 169 -25.27 2.83 13.87
CA ASP A 169 -24.77 2.96 15.25
C ASP A 169 -25.62 2.16 16.25
N LYS A 170 -26.95 2.10 16.03
CA LYS A 170 -27.87 1.29 16.85
C LYS A 170 -27.56 -0.19 16.75
N LEU A 171 -27.10 -0.63 15.58
CA LEU A 171 -26.74 -2.02 15.31
C LEU A 171 -25.40 -2.41 15.96
N THR A 172 -24.45 -1.48 16.07
CA THR A 172 -23.09 -1.76 16.57
C THR A 172 -22.94 -1.55 18.07
N ARG A 173 -23.72 -0.62 18.65
CA ARG A 173 -23.75 -0.33 20.09
C ARG A 173 -24.83 -1.08 20.84
N GLY A 174 -25.88 -1.51 20.14
CA GLY A 174 -27.08 -2.10 20.72
C GLY A 174 -28.11 -1.05 21.15
N ILE A 175 -29.36 -1.47 21.18
CA ILE A 175 -30.52 -0.68 21.57
C ILE A 175 -31.56 -1.63 22.16
N SER A 176 -32.28 -1.20 23.19
CA SER A 176 -33.36 -2.02 23.77
C SER A 176 -34.54 -2.09 22.79
N ALA A 177 -35.29 -3.20 22.83
CA ALA A 177 -36.48 -3.37 22.00
C ALA A 177 -37.47 -2.19 22.10
N GLN A 178 -37.68 -1.66 23.32
CA GLN A 178 -38.62 -0.56 23.54
C GLN A 178 -38.14 0.76 22.93
N ALA A 179 -36.84 1.03 22.97
CA ALA A 179 -36.27 2.21 22.33
C ALA A 179 -36.26 2.04 20.81
N LEU A 180 -35.93 0.85 20.31
CA LEU A 180 -35.92 0.53 18.88
C LEU A 180 -37.29 0.78 18.25
N MET A 181 -38.37 0.33 18.88
CA MET A 181 -39.74 0.51 18.36
C MET A 181 -40.14 1.98 18.19
N ASN A 182 -39.51 2.89 18.92
CA ASN A 182 -39.78 4.33 18.86
C ASN A 182 -38.67 5.10 18.12
N ASP A 183 -37.72 4.42 17.46
CA ASP A 183 -36.59 5.06 16.79
C ASP A 183 -36.89 5.34 15.32
N GLU A 184 -37.30 6.57 15.02
CA GLU A 184 -37.59 7.00 13.65
C GLU A 184 -36.36 6.96 12.73
N ILE A 185 -35.15 7.18 13.27
CA ILE A 185 -33.92 7.15 12.48
C ILE A 185 -33.64 5.72 12.00
N TRP A 186 -33.92 4.72 12.83
CA TRP A 186 -33.76 3.32 12.46
C TRP A 186 -34.73 2.90 11.34
N PHE A 187 -35.98 3.34 11.35
CA PHE A 187 -36.97 2.90 10.35
C PHE A 187 -37.03 3.78 9.09
N SER A 188 -36.78 5.08 9.24
CA SER A 188 -36.88 6.05 8.15
C SER A 188 -35.52 6.51 7.64
N GLY A 189 -34.43 6.12 8.29
CA GLY A 189 -33.12 6.67 8.04
C GLY A 189 -33.01 8.13 8.51
N PRO A 190 -31.91 8.82 8.17
CA PRO A 190 -31.70 10.18 8.63
C PRO A 190 -32.72 11.17 8.02
N PRO A 191 -33.18 12.20 8.77
CA PRO A 191 -34.21 13.12 8.29
C PRO A 191 -33.88 13.83 6.97
N TRP A 192 -32.59 14.04 6.67
CA TRP A 192 -32.16 14.66 5.42
C TRP A 192 -32.40 13.80 4.19
N LEU A 193 -32.70 12.50 4.32
CA LEU A 193 -33.16 11.68 3.19
C LEU A 193 -34.53 12.12 2.67
N LEU A 194 -35.34 12.78 3.50
CA LEU A 194 -36.65 13.31 3.10
C LEU A 194 -36.55 14.69 2.43
N GLN A 195 -35.37 15.30 2.41
CA GLN A 195 -35.14 16.60 1.79
C GLN A 195 -34.73 16.46 0.33
N ILE A 196 -34.89 17.51 -0.47
CA ILE A 196 -34.49 17.50 -1.90
C ILE A 196 -32.98 17.29 -2.07
N ASN A 197 -32.19 17.94 -1.21
CA ASN A 197 -30.74 17.90 -1.24
C ASN A 197 -30.21 16.92 -0.20
N VAL A 198 -29.60 15.84 -0.68
CA VAL A 198 -28.83 14.94 0.18
C VAL A 198 -27.48 15.59 0.49
N PRO A 199 -27.00 15.58 1.75
CA PRO A 199 -25.72 16.19 2.10
C PRO A 199 -24.57 15.59 1.29
N CYS A 200 -23.95 16.40 0.44
CA CYS A 200 -22.70 16.04 -0.20
C CYS A 200 -21.56 16.60 0.65
N ASN A 201 -21.21 15.91 1.74
CA ASN A 201 -20.05 16.30 2.53
C ASN A 201 -18.79 16.17 1.64
N LYS A 202 -18.22 17.32 1.27
CA LYS A 202 -16.82 17.38 0.84
C LYS A 202 -16.01 16.91 2.05
N SER A 203 -15.10 15.98 1.82
CA SER A 203 -14.19 15.47 2.87
C SER A 203 -13.62 16.66 3.64
N SER A 204 -13.90 16.70 4.94
CA SER A 204 -13.13 17.52 5.87
C SER A 204 -11.68 17.05 5.85
N ASP A 205 -10.76 17.96 6.19
CA ASP A 205 -9.35 17.63 6.33
C ASP A 205 -9.20 16.50 7.37
N ILE A 206 -8.39 15.50 7.02
CA ILE A 206 -8.09 14.32 7.85
C ILE A 206 -7.27 14.80 9.04
N ASP A 207 -7.69 14.46 10.26
CA ASP A 207 -6.96 14.82 11.49
C ASP A 207 -5.62 14.05 11.60
N ASP A 208 -4.65 14.58 12.35
CA ASP A 208 -3.31 14.01 12.52
C ASP A 208 -3.35 12.57 13.08
N THR A 209 -4.33 12.25 13.94
CA THR A 209 -4.51 10.88 14.46
C THR A 209 -5.05 9.91 13.40
N GLU A 210 -5.91 10.38 12.51
CA GLU A 210 -6.41 9.59 11.38
C GLU A 210 -5.32 9.36 10.33
N LEU A 211 -4.45 10.36 10.12
CA LEU A 211 -3.32 10.27 9.19
C LEU A 211 -2.34 9.16 9.60
N ASN A 212 -1.99 9.05 10.88
CA ASN A 212 -1.14 7.97 11.39
C ASN A 212 -1.73 6.58 11.10
N CYS A 213 -3.04 6.40 11.30
CA CYS A 213 -3.72 5.13 11.01
C CYS A 213 -3.66 4.77 9.52
N VAL A 214 -3.75 5.77 8.64
CA VAL A 214 -3.61 5.59 7.19
C VAL A 214 -2.18 5.19 6.82
N GLU A 215 -1.18 5.86 7.37
CA GLU A 215 0.24 5.58 7.12
C GLU A 215 0.65 4.18 7.61
N GLU A 216 0.14 3.74 8.76
CA GLU A 216 0.40 2.40 9.29
C GLU A 216 -0.08 1.30 8.34
N GLU A 217 -1.21 1.48 7.66
CA GLU A 217 -1.75 0.50 6.70
C GLU A 217 -1.18 0.67 5.29
N ARG A 218 -0.32 1.67 5.05
CA ARG A 218 0.36 1.85 3.77
C ARG A 218 1.36 0.73 3.52
N ARG A 219 1.35 0.20 2.31
CA ARG A 219 2.33 -0.78 1.84
C ARG A 219 3.68 -0.07 1.71
N LYS A 220 4.67 -0.49 2.52
CA LYS A 220 6.05 -0.01 2.36
C LYS A 220 6.64 -0.62 1.09
N LEU A 221 7.02 0.22 0.13
CA LEU A 221 7.85 -0.18 -1.00
C LEU A 221 9.26 -0.44 -0.47
N ILE A 222 9.67 -1.70 -0.43
CA ILE A 222 11.07 -2.05 -0.19
C ILE A 222 11.77 -1.93 -1.54
N VAL A 223 12.45 -0.81 -1.75
CA VAL A 223 13.34 -0.64 -2.90
C VAL A 223 14.69 -1.19 -2.49
N THR A 224 15.03 -2.38 -2.99
CA THR A 224 16.37 -2.95 -2.80
C THR A 224 17.32 -2.26 -3.77
N PHE A 225 18.18 -1.40 -3.24
CA PHE A 225 19.32 -0.87 -4.00
C PHE A 225 20.44 -1.90 -3.98
N GLN A 226 20.76 -2.46 -5.15
CA GLN A 226 21.99 -3.24 -5.31
C GLN A 226 23.12 -2.24 -5.58
N THR A 227 23.90 -1.93 -4.55
CA THR A 227 25.16 -1.21 -4.72
C THR A 227 26.23 -2.21 -5.15
N ASN A 228 26.63 -2.18 -6.41
CA ASN A 228 27.88 -2.81 -6.83
C ASN A 228 29.02 -2.00 -6.20
N ILE A 229 29.61 -2.52 -5.13
CA ILE A 229 30.96 -2.11 -4.76
C ILE A 229 31.84 -2.75 -5.84
N GLU A 230 32.32 -1.97 -6.80
CA GLU A 230 33.31 -2.41 -7.78
C GLU A 230 34.63 -2.68 -7.04
N SER A 231 34.72 -3.81 -6.32
CA SER A 231 36.03 -4.34 -5.97
C SER A 231 36.66 -4.78 -7.29
N PHE A 232 37.73 -4.12 -7.71
CA PHE A 232 38.50 -4.55 -8.86
C PHE A 232 38.97 -5.99 -8.64
N GLN A 233 38.52 -6.92 -9.49
CA GLN A 233 38.93 -8.32 -9.45
C GLN A 233 39.88 -8.58 -10.63
N PRO A 234 41.10 -9.10 -10.38
CA PRO A 234 42.02 -9.43 -11.45
C PRO A 234 41.47 -10.55 -12.34
N LEU A 235 41.80 -10.50 -13.63
CA LEU A 235 41.31 -11.44 -14.65
C LEU A 235 41.68 -12.91 -14.37
N LEU A 236 42.84 -13.11 -13.74
CA LEU A 236 43.43 -14.40 -13.41
C LEU A 236 43.98 -14.32 -11.99
N ASN A 237 44.04 -15.45 -11.29
CA ASN A 237 44.85 -15.54 -10.08
C ASN A 237 46.31 -15.83 -10.48
N LEU A 238 47.23 -14.91 -10.17
CA LEU A 238 48.65 -15.02 -10.51
C LEU A 238 49.35 -16.18 -9.78
N ASP A 239 48.87 -16.58 -8.60
CA ASP A 239 49.45 -17.69 -7.81
C ASP A 239 49.41 -19.05 -8.55
N ASN A 240 48.55 -19.16 -9.57
CA ASN A 240 48.42 -20.36 -10.38
C ASN A 240 49.49 -20.48 -11.49
N TYR A 241 50.40 -19.50 -11.61
CA TYR A 241 51.36 -19.42 -12.70
C TYR A 241 52.77 -19.11 -12.20
N SER A 242 53.77 -19.79 -12.77
CA SER A 242 55.19 -19.60 -12.44
C SER A 242 55.99 -18.91 -13.56
N ASP A 243 55.31 -18.43 -14.60
CA ASP A 243 55.91 -17.87 -15.82
C ASP A 243 55.15 -16.60 -16.23
N LEU A 244 55.85 -15.45 -16.20
CA LEU A 244 55.28 -14.14 -16.51
C LEU A 244 54.90 -14.02 -18.00
N ASP A 245 55.74 -14.52 -18.91
CA ASP A 245 55.47 -14.48 -20.35
C ASP A 245 54.21 -15.28 -20.69
N LYS A 246 54.00 -16.40 -20.00
CA LYS A 246 52.78 -17.19 -20.12
C LYS A 246 51.55 -16.40 -19.67
N VAL A 247 51.61 -15.73 -18.52
CA VAL A 247 50.51 -14.89 -18.01
C VAL A 247 50.18 -13.75 -18.96
N ILE A 248 51.20 -13.04 -19.45
CA ILE A 248 51.03 -11.93 -20.40
C ILE A 248 50.35 -12.45 -21.67
N ARG A 249 50.84 -13.55 -22.26
CA ARG A 249 50.24 -14.14 -23.46
C ARG A 249 48.79 -14.57 -23.28
N ILE A 250 48.46 -15.25 -22.17
CA ILE A 250 47.07 -15.64 -21.87
C ILE A 250 46.20 -14.39 -21.76
N THR A 251 46.66 -13.39 -21.01
CA THR A 251 45.93 -12.14 -20.80
C THR A 251 45.71 -11.40 -22.12
N SER A 252 46.71 -11.32 -23.00
CA SER A 252 46.59 -10.73 -24.33
C SER A 252 45.50 -11.43 -25.16
N TYR A 253 45.44 -12.77 -25.14
CA TYR A 253 44.38 -13.50 -25.84
C TYR A 253 42.98 -13.25 -25.25
N VAL A 254 42.85 -13.19 -23.92
CA VAL A 254 41.55 -12.88 -23.29
C VAL A 254 41.10 -11.45 -23.61
N LEU A 255 42.01 -10.48 -23.56
CA LEU A 255 41.71 -9.09 -23.93
C LEU A 255 41.33 -8.97 -25.42
N ARG A 256 42.02 -9.68 -26.32
CA ARG A 256 41.65 -9.76 -27.74
C ARG A 256 40.27 -10.37 -27.93
N PHE A 257 39.97 -11.47 -27.24
CA PHE A 257 38.66 -12.10 -27.29
C PHE A 257 37.56 -11.12 -26.86
N ALA A 258 37.74 -10.46 -25.71
CA ALA A 258 36.80 -9.45 -25.21
C ALA A 258 36.62 -8.30 -26.20
N ASN A 259 37.68 -7.86 -26.86
CA ASN A 259 37.63 -6.83 -27.90
C ASN A 259 36.84 -7.28 -29.14
N ASN A 260 37.06 -8.52 -29.60
CA ASN A 260 36.37 -9.11 -30.75
C ASN A 260 34.88 -9.38 -30.49
N CYS A 261 34.46 -9.50 -29.23
CA CYS A 261 33.06 -9.63 -28.83
C CYS A 261 32.29 -8.30 -28.81
N ARG A 262 32.97 -7.15 -28.91
CA ARG A 262 32.31 -5.83 -28.93
C ARG A 262 31.72 -5.53 -30.32
N HIS A 263 30.50 -4.98 -30.35
CA HIS A 263 29.82 -4.59 -31.58
C HIS A 263 30.62 -3.52 -32.34
N ASN A 264 30.62 -3.57 -33.68
CA ASN A 264 31.31 -2.62 -34.57
C ASN A 264 32.85 -2.53 -34.45
N ARG A 265 33.54 -3.60 -34.03
CA ARG A 265 35.02 -3.67 -34.13
C ARG A 265 35.47 -4.68 -35.17
N GLU A 266 36.52 -4.35 -35.90
CA GLU A 266 37.20 -5.30 -36.78
C GLU A 266 37.82 -6.42 -35.94
N LYS A 267 37.61 -7.66 -36.38
CA LYS A 267 38.09 -8.84 -35.67
C LYS A 267 39.59 -9.02 -35.91
N VAL A 268 40.36 -9.03 -34.84
CA VAL A 268 41.80 -9.33 -34.90
C VAL A 268 42.01 -10.84 -34.86
N ILE A 269 42.77 -11.38 -35.82
CA ILE A 269 43.11 -12.80 -35.96
C ILE A 269 44.63 -12.99 -36.17
N GLY A 270 45.15 -14.19 -35.92
CA GLY A 270 46.58 -14.52 -36.11
C GLY A 270 47.42 -14.40 -34.83
N ASN A 271 48.73 -14.21 -34.98
CA ASN A 271 49.68 -14.14 -33.86
C ASN A 271 49.45 -12.88 -32.99
N LEU A 272 49.88 -12.92 -31.72
CA LEU A 272 49.87 -11.75 -30.83
C LEU A 272 50.83 -10.68 -31.35
N THR A 273 50.35 -9.43 -31.37
CA THR A 273 51.17 -8.26 -31.69
C THR A 273 51.94 -7.78 -30.46
N ALA A 274 53.05 -7.07 -30.67
CA ALA A 274 53.81 -6.46 -29.57
C ALA A 274 52.94 -5.52 -28.71
N ASN A 275 52.02 -4.78 -29.34
CA ASN A 275 51.12 -3.87 -28.63
C ASN A 275 50.15 -4.62 -27.69
N GLU A 276 49.68 -5.82 -28.08
CA GLU A 276 48.83 -6.63 -27.22
C GLU A 276 49.56 -7.23 -26.02
N LEU A 277 50.85 -7.54 -26.18
CA LEU A 277 51.70 -7.97 -25.07
C LEU A 277 51.94 -6.80 -24.10
N ILE A 278 52.30 -5.62 -24.62
CA ILE A 278 52.48 -4.41 -23.81
C ILE A 278 51.19 -4.05 -23.06
N ASN A 279 50.04 -4.11 -23.71
CA ASN A 279 48.77 -3.77 -23.06
C ASN A 279 48.39 -4.79 -21.95
N ALA A 280 48.68 -6.07 -22.16
CA ALA A 280 48.47 -7.10 -21.14
C ALA A 280 49.42 -6.93 -19.95
N GLU A 281 50.68 -6.55 -20.19
CA GLU A 281 51.62 -6.21 -19.14
C GLU A 281 51.15 -4.99 -18.34
N LYS A 282 50.78 -3.90 -19.03
CA LYS A 282 50.22 -2.69 -18.40
C LYS A 282 48.97 -3.01 -17.56
N TYR A 283 48.11 -3.91 -18.02
CA TYR A 283 46.96 -4.36 -17.22
C TYR A 283 47.41 -4.93 -15.88
N TRP A 284 48.38 -5.83 -15.86
CA TRP A 284 48.88 -6.44 -14.62
C TRP A 284 49.62 -5.45 -13.71
N VAL A 285 50.41 -4.54 -14.29
CA VAL A 285 51.02 -3.45 -13.52
C VAL A 285 49.94 -2.62 -12.83
N ARG A 286 48.86 -2.30 -13.55
CA ARG A 286 47.73 -1.57 -12.95
C ARG A 286 47.06 -2.37 -11.84
N CYS A 287 46.84 -3.68 -12.03
CA CYS A 287 46.28 -4.55 -10.99
C CYS A 287 47.09 -4.46 -9.70
N VAL A 288 48.40 -4.67 -9.80
CA VAL A 288 49.30 -4.65 -8.63
C VAL A 288 49.33 -3.27 -7.99
N GLN A 289 49.31 -2.20 -8.79
CA GLN A 289 49.27 -0.84 -8.25
C GLN A 289 47.98 -0.54 -7.49
N GLN A 290 46.85 -1.03 -7.98
CA GLN A 290 45.55 -0.85 -7.32
C GLN A 290 45.40 -1.69 -6.06
N THR A 291 46.09 -2.84 -5.95
CA THR A 291 46.04 -3.70 -4.77
C THR A 291 47.06 -3.31 -3.70
N GLU A 292 48.32 -3.05 -4.09
CA GLU A 292 49.41 -2.78 -3.14
C GLU A 292 49.53 -1.31 -2.75
N PHE A 293 49.05 -0.39 -3.61
CA PHE A 293 49.09 1.06 -3.40
C PHE A 293 47.70 1.68 -3.53
N GLU A 294 46.66 0.99 -3.07
CA GLU A 294 45.25 1.40 -3.20
C GLU A 294 45.01 2.85 -2.76
N THR A 295 45.54 3.21 -1.58
CA THR A 295 45.42 4.56 -1.01
C THR A 295 46.03 5.61 -1.91
N GLU A 296 47.28 5.44 -2.31
CA GLU A 296 48.00 6.38 -3.18
C GLU A 296 47.40 6.44 -4.59
N TYR A 297 46.92 5.32 -5.11
CA TYR A 297 46.28 5.23 -6.41
C TYR A 297 44.99 6.07 -6.44
N GLU A 298 44.13 5.92 -5.44
CA GLU A 298 42.88 6.68 -5.35
C GLU A 298 43.12 8.15 -4.99
N GLU A 299 44.14 8.46 -4.18
CA GLU A 299 44.57 9.83 -3.91
C GLU A 299 45.05 10.55 -5.17
N ILE A 300 45.89 9.95 -6.01
CA ILE A 300 46.37 10.58 -7.24
C ILE A 300 45.24 10.71 -8.27
N LYS A 301 44.39 9.68 -8.39
CA LYS A 301 43.25 9.66 -9.31
C LYS A 301 42.24 10.77 -9.01
N HIS A 302 42.01 11.10 -7.73
CA HIS A 302 41.01 12.10 -7.32
C HIS A 302 41.61 13.47 -6.94
N HIS A 303 42.75 13.49 -6.27
CA HIS A 303 43.34 14.67 -5.62
C HIS A 303 44.66 15.13 -6.24
N LYS A 304 45.11 14.49 -7.33
CA LYS A 304 46.32 14.81 -8.11
C LYS A 304 47.67 14.69 -7.38
N SER A 305 47.68 14.36 -6.09
CA SER A 305 48.90 14.17 -5.29
C SER A 305 48.60 13.24 -4.11
N VAL A 306 49.61 12.49 -3.68
CA VAL A 306 49.54 11.67 -2.45
C VAL A 306 49.74 12.51 -1.19
N THR A 307 49.32 11.98 -0.04
CA THR A 307 49.54 12.57 1.28
C THR A 307 51.02 12.55 1.68
N ARG A 308 51.46 13.53 2.49
CA ARG A 308 52.86 13.65 2.96
C ARG A 308 53.34 12.46 3.81
N SER A 309 52.41 11.69 4.37
CA SER A 309 52.68 10.46 5.13
C SER A 309 52.99 9.26 4.24
N SER A 310 52.62 9.28 2.96
CA SER A 310 52.93 8.19 2.04
C SER A 310 54.44 8.11 1.78
N LYS A 311 54.96 6.88 1.71
CA LYS A 311 56.34 6.61 1.31
C LYS A 311 56.62 7.04 -0.15
N LEU A 312 55.57 7.14 -0.97
CA LEU A 312 55.69 7.58 -2.36
C LEU A 312 55.76 9.10 -2.50
N PHE A 313 55.38 9.90 -1.49
CA PHE A 313 55.30 11.37 -1.59
C PHE A 313 56.61 12.01 -2.08
N SER A 314 57.76 11.58 -1.57
CA SER A 314 59.07 12.12 -1.93
C SER A 314 59.50 11.79 -3.37
N LEU A 315 58.85 10.80 -4.00
CA LEU A 315 59.13 10.36 -5.35
C LEU A 315 58.27 11.06 -6.42
N ASN A 316 57.39 11.99 -5.99
CA ASN A 316 56.49 12.77 -6.85
C ASN A 316 55.73 11.88 -7.86
N PRO A 317 54.87 10.96 -7.36
CA PRO A 317 54.15 10.01 -8.20
C PRO A 317 53.08 10.73 -9.02
N MET A 318 52.92 10.30 -10.27
CA MET A 318 51.95 10.82 -11.23
C MET A 318 51.22 9.68 -11.93
N MET A 319 50.01 9.94 -12.40
CA MET A 319 49.24 8.98 -13.20
C MET A 319 49.50 9.23 -14.68
N THR A 320 49.83 8.19 -15.43
CA THR A 320 49.92 8.25 -16.90
C THR A 320 48.52 8.28 -17.53
N GLU A 321 48.42 8.64 -18.81
CA GLU A 321 47.16 8.55 -19.57
C GLU A 321 46.58 7.12 -19.57
N ASP A 322 47.46 6.11 -19.59
CA ASP A 322 47.08 4.71 -19.47
C ASP A 322 46.70 4.29 -18.03
N GLY A 323 46.51 5.22 -17.09
CA GLY A 323 46.10 4.90 -15.72
C GLY A 323 47.11 4.04 -14.95
N LEU A 324 48.41 4.31 -15.11
CA LEU A 324 49.49 3.70 -14.32
C LEU A 324 50.14 4.74 -13.43
N LEU A 325 50.46 4.36 -12.20
CA LEU A 325 51.31 5.15 -11.33
C LEU A 325 52.76 5.08 -11.82
N CYS A 326 53.36 6.23 -12.05
CA CYS A 326 54.74 6.38 -12.49
C CYS A 326 55.41 7.47 -11.66
N LEU A 327 56.74 7.43 -11.56
CA LEU A 327 57.50 8.50 -10.92
C LEU A 327 57.78 9.61 -11.92
N GLY A 328 57.56 10.86 -11.51
CA GLY A 328 57.98 12.02 -12.31
C GLY A 328 59.50 12.05 -12.47
N GLY A 329 59.98 12.00 -13.71
CA GLY A 329 61.42 12.02 -13.99
C GLY A 329 62.07 13.39 -13.75
N ARG A 330 63.37 13.42 -13.42
CA ARG A 330 64.18 14.65 -13.36
C ARG A 330 64.24 15.42 -14.70
N LEU A 331 63.97 14.73 -15.82
CA LEU A 331 63.99 15.30 -17.17
C LEU A 331 62.82 16.24 -17.47
N GLN A 332 61.73 16.22 -16.70
CA GLN A 332 60.65 17.23 -16.85
C GLN A 332 61.08 18.65 -16.40
N LYS A 333 62.26 18.78 -15.78
CA LYS A 333 62.90 20.06 -15.41
C LYS A 333 64.22 20.30 -16.15
N SER A 334 64.48 19.57 -17.22
CA SER A 334 65.65 19.76 -18.09
C SER A 334 65.28 20.71 -19.22
N ASP A 335 66.08 21.75 -19.46
CA ASP A 335 65.89 22.71 -20.57
C ASP A 335 66.36 22.15 -21.93
N PHE A 336 66.24 20.84 -22.16
CA PHE A 336 66.61 20.18 -23.42
C PHE A 336 65.41 19.50 -24.07
#